data_AF-A0A6G3MGY1-F1
#
_entry.id   AF-A0A6G3MGY1-F1
#
_cell.length_a   1.000
_cell.length_b   1.000
_cell.length_c   1.000
_cell.angle_alpha   90.00
_cell.angle_beta   90.00
_cell.angle_gamma   90.00
#
_symmetry.space_group_name_H-M   'P 1'
#
loop_
_entity.id
_entity.type
_entity.pdbx_description
1 polymer ?
#
loop_
_entity_poly.entity_id
_entity_poly.type
_entity_poly.pdbx_seq_one_letter_code
_entity_poly.pdbx_strand_id
1 'polypeptide(L)'
;MEIEKHPCADSLYVEKVDVGFEKYITVCSGLVNKISIEELDQKLAVFCCNLKPVKMRGIMSEGMIMCASDDNRVELLKPPPESNIGDRVTCPEFNCDPDLILNPKEKIWENVQPQLRVNEEGIAVYREKPLVVSAFGKIRSSTLKSCKIS
;
A
#
# COMPACT_ATOMS: atom_id res chain seq x y z
N MET A 1 13.23 -3.38 -6.57
CA MET A 1 12.23 -2.44 -7.10
C MET A 1 12.96 -1.49 -8.03
N GLU A 2 12.41 -1.17 -9.20
CA GLU A 2 12.94 -0.09 -10.05
C GLU A 2 12.02 1.11 -9.89
N ILE A 3 12.57 2.31 -9.66
CA ILE A 3 11.77 3.53 -9.42
C ILE A 3 12.28 4.64 -10.32
N GLU A 4 11.37 5.25 -11.07
CA GLU A 4 11.66 6.40 -11.92
C GLU A 4 10.58 7.48 -11.77
N LYS A 5 10.93 8.73 -12.07
CA LYS A 5 9.92 9.79 -12.16
C LYS A 5 9.07 9.57 -13.41
N HIS A 6 7.76 9.77 -13.28
CA HIS A 6 6.85 9.59 -14.41
C HIS A 6 7.16 10.61 -15.52
N PRO A 7 7.34 10.18 -16.79
CA PRO A 7 7.85 11.03 -17.87
C PRO A 7 6.90 12.18 -18.25
N CYS A 8 5.61 12.03 -17.95
CA CYS A 8 4.57 13.03 -18.23
C CYS A 8 3.84 13.55 -16.97
N ALA A 9 4.38 13.34 -15.76
CA ALA A 9 3.73 13.76 -14.53
C ALA A 9 4.71 14.00 -13.37
N ASP A 10 4.95 15.27 -13.05
CA ASP A 10 5.96 15.68 -12.05
C ASP A 10 5.67 15.21 -10.63
N SER A 11 4.41 14.87 -10.32
CA SER A 11 3.99 14.41 -9.01
C SER A 11 3.98 12.89 -8.85
N LEU A 12 4.29 12.12 -9.90
CA LEU A 12 4.17 10.67 -9.90
C LEU A 12 5.53 9.96 -10.03
N TYR A 13 5.70 8.89 -9.27
CA TYR A 13 6.69 7.86 -9.55
C TYR A 13 6.08 6.74 -10.38
N VAL A 14 6.93 6.01 -11.08
CA VAL A 14 6.63 4.72 -11.73
C VAL A 14 7.55 3.70 -11.08
N GLU A 15 6.95 2.72 -10.43
CA GLU A 15 7.64 1.66 -9.69
C GLU A 15 7.39 0.31 -10.37
N LYS A 16 8.45 -0.45 -10.65
CA LYS A 16 8.33 -1.89 -10.91
C LYS A 16 8.57 -2.65 -9.62
N VAL A 17 7.50 -3.24 -9.10
CA VAL A 17 7.50 -3.87 -7.78
C VAL A 17 7.34 -5.38 -7.91
N ASP A 18 8.12 -6.12 -7.14
CA ASP A 18 7.91 -7.56 -6.96
C ASP A 18 6.93 -7.76 -5.82
N VAL A 19 5.85 -8.48 -6.10
CA VAL A 19 4.77 -8.79 -5.16
C VAL A 19 4.62 -10.31 -4.97
N GLY A 20 5.59 -11.10 -5.42
CA GLY A 20 5.64 -12.56 -5.22
C GLY A 20 4.76 -13.38 -6.18
N PHE A 21 4.08 -12.76 -7.15
CA PHE A 21 3.16 -13.41 -8.10
C PHE A 21 3.82 -13.74 -9.45
N GLU A 22 5.07 -14.23 -9.45
CA GLU A 22 5.87 -14.63 -10.64
C GLU A 22 6.18 -13.52 -11.65
N LYS A 23 5.50 -12.36 -11.59
CA LYS A 23 5.78 -11.17 -12.38
C LYS A 23 5.89 -9.92 -11.52
N TYR A 24 6.73 -9.00 -11.98
CA TYR A 24 6.72 -7.62 -11.51
C TYR A 24 5.43 -6.93 -11.99
N ILE A 25 4.86 -6.08 -11.15
CA ILE A 25 3.74 -5.21 -11.53
C ILE A 25 4.22 -3.76 -11.60
N THR A 26 3.54 -2.95 -12.40
CA THR A 26 3.81 -1.51 -12.45
C THR A 26 2.89 -0.78 -11.48
N VAL A 27 3.44 0.07 -10.62
CA VAL A 27 2.67 0.93 -9.70
C VAL A 27 3.02 2.39 -9.97
N CYS A 28 2.01 3.24 -10.11
CA CYS A 28 2.20 4.68 -10.21
C CYS A 28 1.75 5.34 -8.90
N SER A 29 2.67 5.98 -8.18
CA SER A 29 2.38 6.58 -6.87
C SER A 29 2.57 8.10 -6.87
N GLY A 30 1.71 8.80 -6.12
CA GLY A 30 1.78 10.26 -5.97
C GLY A 30 2.75 10.75 -4.91
N LEU A 31 3.97 10.21 -4.89
CA LEU A 31 4.91 10.35 -3.77
C LEU A 31 6.11 11.29 -4.01
N VAL A 32 6.30 11.84 -5.22
CA VAL A 32 7.52 12.62 -5.61
C VAL A 32 7.88 13.76 -4.65
N ASN A 33 6.89 14.42 -4.06
CA ASN A 33 7.09 15.54 -3.14
C ASN A 33 6.89 15.15 -1.66
N LYS A 34 6.82 13.86 -1.36
CA LYS A 34 6.42 13.33 -0.06
C LYS A 34 7.42 12.32 0.49
N ILE A 35 7.95 11.45 -0.37
CA ILE A 35 8.87 10.37 -0.03
C ILE A 35 9.96 10.37 -1.11
N SER A 36 11.22 10.35 -0.69
CA SER A 36 12.34 10.34 -1.64
C SER A 36 12.50 8.96 -2.30
N ILE A 37 13.21 8.91 -3.43
CA ILE A 37 13.46 7.62 -4.13
C ILE A 37 14.27 6.69 -3.22
N GLU A 38 15.24 7.23 -2.48
CA GLU A 38 16.08 6.46 -1.55
C GLU A 38 15.27 5.89 -0.38
N GLU A 39 14.15 6.53 -0.03
CA GLU A 39 13.26 6.01 0.99
C GLU A 39 12.37 4.88 0.49
N LEU A 40 12.04 4.87 -0.81
CA LEU A 40 11.27 3.81 -1.46
C LEU A 40 12.16 2.64 -1.90
N ASP A 41 13.40 2.94 -2.29
CA ASP A 41 14.35 1.93 -2.75
C ASP A 41 14.75 0.99 -1.60
N GLN A 42 14.85 -0.30 -1.93
CA GLN A 42 15.26 -1.38 -1.02
C GLN A 42 14.45 -1.56 0.27
N LYS A 43 13.24 -1.00 0.38
CA LYS A 43 12.35 -1.26 1.52
C LYS A 43 11.18 -2.16 1.14
N LEU A 44 10.82 -3.04 2.08
CA LEU A 44 9.53 -3.73 2.03
C LEU A 44 8.42 -2.70 2.26
N ALA A 45 7.40 -2.75 1.42
CA ALA A 45 6.22 -1.90 1.51
C ALA A 45 4.96 -2.76 1.34
N VAL A 46 3.84 -2.20 1.78
CA VAL A 46 2.53 -2.86 1.68
C VAL A 46 1.84 -2.36 0.42
N PHE A 47 1.29 -3.30 -0.37
CA PHE A 47 0.60 -2.99 -1.62
C PHE A 47 -0.82 -3.57 -1.62
N CYS A 48 -1.74 -2.84 -2.23
CA CYS A 48 -3.04 -3.37 -2.65
C CYS A 48 -2.94 -3.80 -4.12
N CYS A 49 -3.06 -5.11 -4.37
CA CYS A 49 -2.72 -5.74 -5.66
C CYS A 49 -3.93 -6.24 -6.46
N ASN A 50 -5.15 -6.19 -5.91
CA ASN A 50 -6.37 -6.67 -6.58
C ASN A 50 -7.31 -5.53 -6.99
N LEU A 51 -6.84 -4.28 -6.99
CA LEU A 51 -7.58 -3.18 -7.60
C LEU A 51 -7.61 -3.37 -9.12
N LYS A 52 -8.70 -2.93 -9.76
CA LYS A 52 -8.73 -2.87 -11.22
C LYS A 52 -7.61 -1.92 -11.70
N PRO A 53 -6.73 -2.35 -12.64
CA PRO A 53 -5.67 -1.49 -13.13
C PRO A 53 -6.18 -0.15 -13.69
N VAL A 54 -5.46 0.92 -13.39
CA VAL A 54 -5.82 2.29 -13.76
C VAL A 54 -4.71 2.91 -14.60
N LYS A 55 -5.09 3.53 -15.73
CA LYS A 55 -4.14 4.27 -16.56
C LYS A 55 -3.91 5.65 -15.96
N MET A 56 -2.72 5.88 -15.43
CA MET A 56 -2.26 7.16 -14.89
C MET A 56 -1.34 7.82 -15.89
N ARG A 57 -1.82 8.90 -16.54
CA ARG A 57 -1.02 9.74 -17.47
C ARG A 57 -0.29 8.96 -18.59
N GLY A 58 -0.84 7.82 -19.01
CA GLY A 58 -0.28 7.01 -20.09
C GLY A 58 0.20 5.63 -19.65
N ILE A 59 0.56 5.48 -18.37
CA ILE A 59 1.13 4.25 -17.81
C ILE A 59 0.05 3.50 -17.02
N MET A 60 0.01 2.17 -17.15
CA MET A 60 -0.94 1.34 -16.42
C MET A 60 -0.40 1.05 -15.02
N SER A 61 -1.10 1.52 -13.98
CA SER A 61 -0.86 1.12 -12.59
C SER A 61 -1.70 -0.11 -12.27
N GLU A 62 -1.05 -1.21 -11.93
CA GLU A 62 -1.64 -2.51 -11.58
C GLU A 62 -1.83 -2.69 -10.07
N GLY A 63 -1.41 -1.72 -9.27
CA GLY A 63 -1.56 -1.75 -7.83
C GLY A 63 -1.51 -0.36 -7.20
N MET A 64 -1.55 -0.34 -5.87
CA MET A 64 -1.47 0.87 -5.07
C MET A 64 -0.56 0.59 -3.86
N ILE A 65 0.45 1.44 -3.67
CA ILE A 65 1.27 1.41 -2.46
C ILE A 65 0.48 2.00 -1.29
N MET A 66 0.47 1.31 -0.15
CA MET A 66 -0.30 1.70 1.02
C MET A 66 0.54 2.57 1.96
N CYS A 67 0.09 3.80 2.19
CA CYS A 67 0.77 4.75 3.07
C CYS A 67 -0.13 5.19 4.23
N ALA A 68 0.50 5.53 5.35
CA ALA A 68 -0.12 6.37 6.37
C ALA A 68 -0.06 7.83 5.91
N SER A 69 -1.12 8.60 6.07
CA SER A 69 -1.12 10.02 5.72
C SER A 69 -1.92 10.89 6.67
N ASP A 70 -1.41 12.08 6.96
CA ASP A 70 -2.15 13.18 7.57
C ASP A 70 -2.27 14.34 6.57
N ASP A 71 -2.68 15.53 7.01
CA ASP A 71 -2.87 16.68 6.11
C ASP A 71 -1.55 17.18 5.48
N ASN A 72 -0.40 16.89 6.10
CA ASN A 72 0.90 17.45 5.72
C ASN A 72 1.95 16.40 5.36
N ARG A 73 1.81 15.17 5.84
CA ARG A 73 2.84 14.13 5.78
C ARG A 73 2.29 12.82 5.26
N VAL A 74 3.16 12.07 4.59
CA VAL A 74 2.89 10.71 4.14
C VAL A 74 4.08 9.84 4.54
N GLU A 75 3.79 8.67 5.10
CA GLU A 75 4.79 7.68 5.50
C GLU A 75 4.42 6.30 4.95
N LEU A 76 5.42 5.55 4.52
CA LEU A 76 5.22 4.15 4.16
C LEU A 76 4.77 3.34 5.36
N LEU A 77 3.79 2.46 5.13
CA LEU A 77 3.49 1.39 6.07
C LEU A 77 4.61 0.34 6.01
N LYS A 78 5.15 0.01 7.17
CA LYS A 78 6.24 -0.95 7.35
C LYS A 78 5.67 -2.29 7.81
N PRO A 79 5.85 -3.36 7.02
CA PRO A 79 5.59 -4.70 7.51
C PRO A 79 6.65 -5.10 8.56
N PRO A 80 6.43 -6.18 9.33
CA PRO A 80 7.45 -6.76 10.21
C PRO A 80 8.77 -7.03 9.46
N PRO A 81 9.95 -6.84 10.10
CA PRO A 81 11.25 -7.07 9.46
C PRO A 81 11.45 -8.47 8.87
N GLU A 82 10.77 -9.48 9.42
CA GLU A 82 10.84 -10.89 9.01
C GLU A 82 9.94 -11.21 7.81
N SER A 83 9.19 -10.22 7.30
CA SER A 83 8.29 -10.41 6.17
C SER A 83 9.05 -10.63 4.87
N ASN A 84 8.51 -11.45 3.99
CA ASN A 84 9.03 -11.76 2.68
C ASN A 84 8.16 -11.13 1.59
N ILE A 85 8.75 -10.96 0.41
CA ILE A 85 8.00 -10.54 -0.77
C ILE A 85 6.91 -11.58 -1.06
N GLY A 86 5.67 -11.11 -1.25
CA GLY A 86 4.50 -11.96 -1.48
C GLY A 86 3.75 -12.40 -0.23
N ASP A 87 4.24 -12.08 0.97
CA ASP A 87 3.49 -12.34 2.19
C ASP A 87 2.16 -11.58 2.20
N ARG A 88 1.10 -12.29 2.60
CA ARG A 88 -0.25 -11.73 2.63
C ARG A 88 -0.47 -10.91 3.89
N VAL A 89 -0.94 -9.68 3.70
CA VAL A 89 -1.51 -8.87 4.76
C VAL A 89 -2.94 -9.32 5.02
N THR A 90 -3.24 -9.65 6.27
CA THR A 90 -4.56 -10.14 6.68
C THR A 90 -5.06 -9.39 7.91
N CYS A 91 -6.37 -9.47 8.13
CA CYS A 91 -6.99 -9.06 9.38
C CYS A 91 -7.63 -10.32 9.97
N PRO A 92 -7.10 -10.90 11.07
CA PRO A 92 -7.53 -12.22 11.56
C PRO A 92 -9.04 -12.36 11.81
N GLU A 93 -9.69 -11.27 12.23
CA GLU A 93 -11.13 -11.20 12.47
C GLU A 93 -11.98 -11.17 11.18
N PHE A 94 -11.37 -10.88 10.04
CA PHE A 94 -12.01 -10.83 8.73
C PHE A 94 -11.28 -11.77 7.78
N ASN A 95 -11.42 -13.08 8.01
CA ASN A 95 -10.81 -14.10 7.18
C ASN A 95 -11.70 -14.38 5.95
N CYS A 96 -11.36 -13.79 4.82
CA CYS A 96 -12.00 -14.07 3.53
C CYS A 96 -10.94 -14.14 2.44
N ASP A 97 -11.17 -14.99 1.44
CA ASP A 97 -10.35 -14.99 0.24
C ASP A 97 -10.56 -13.69 -0.54
N PRO A 98 -9.48 -13.02 -0.98
CA PRO A 98 -9.62 -11.81 -1.77
C PRO A 98 -10.16 -12.13 -3.16
N ASP A 99 -10.97 -11.23 -3.70
CA ASP A 99 -11.31 -11.26 -5.12
C ASP A 99 -10.04 -11.17 -5.97
N LEU A 100 -10.02 -11.87 -7.11
CA LEU A 100 -8.93 -11.78 -8.08
C LEU A 100 -8.73 -10.33 -8.57
N ILE A 101 -9.84 -9.65 -8.86
CA ILE A 101 -9.88 -8.22 -9.20
C ILE A 101 -11.17 -7.66 -8.60
N LEU A 102 -11.05 -6.61 -7.79
CA LEU A 102 -12.17 -5.90 -7.19
C LEU A 102 -13.06 -5.29 -8.27
N ASN A 103 -14.38 -5.53 -8.17
CA ASN A 103 -15.36 -4.97 -9.06
C ASN A 103 -15.63 -3.48 -8.72
N PRO A 104 -15.29 -2.51 -9.59
CA PRO A 104 -15.50 -1.09 -9.28
C PRO A 104 -16.98 -0.71 -9.11
N LYS A 105 -17.91 -1.52 -9.64
CA LYS A 105 -19.36 -1.26 -9.47
C LYS A 105 -19.84 -1.52 -8.05
N GLU A 106 -19.17 -2.41 -7.32
CA GLU A 106 -19.52 -2.77 -5.95
C GLU A 106 -18.95 -1.80 -4.91
N LYS A 107 -18.04 -0.92 -5.35
CA LYS A 107 -17.43 0.12 -4.52
C LYS A 107 -16.79 -0.43 -3.23
N ILE A 108 -16.23 -1.64 -3.30
CA ILE A 108 -15.68 -2.35 -2.14
C ILE A 108 -14.55 -1.53 -1.52
N TRP A 109 -13.62 -1.04 -2.34
CA TRP A 109 -12.48 -0.25 -1.86
C TRP A 109 -12.94 1.05 -1.19
N GLU A 110 -13.91 1.74 -1.79
CA GLU A 110 -14.49 2.97 -1.26
C GLU A 110 -15.21 2.77 0.08
N ASN A 111 -15.72 1.56 0.33
CA ASN A 111 -16.29 1.18 1.61
C ASN A 111 -15.23 0.76 2.65
N VAL A 112 -14.13 0.15 2.20
CA VAL A 112 -13.06 -0.37 3.07
C VAL A 112 -12.07 0.72 3.47
N GLN A 113 -11.65 1.57 2.53
CA GLN A 113 -10.60 2.57 2.70
C GLN A 113 -10.88 3.57 3.84
N PRO A 114 -12.10 4.08 4.06
CA PRO A 114 -12.40 4.95 5.20
C PRO A 114 -12.24 4.27 6.58
N GLN A 115 -12.24 2.93 6.60
CA GLN A 115 -12.12 2.12 7.82
C GLN A 115 -10.68 1.63 8.04
N LEU A 116 -9.78 1.91 7.10
CA LEU A 116 -8.34 1.68 7.21
C LEU A 116 -7.68 2.93 7.80
N ARG A 117 -7.04 2.75 8.96
CA ARG A 117 -6.35 3.85 9.65
C ARG A 117 -5.15 3.34 10.44
N VAL A 118 -4.28 4.26 10.84
CA VAL A 118 -3.25 4.00 11.85
C VAL A 118 -3.81 4.43 13.19
N ASN A 119 -3.75 3.56 14.20
CA ASN A 119 -4.24 3.85 15.55
C ASN A 119 -3.22 4.69 16.37
N GLU A 120 -3.53 4.94 17.65
CA GLU A 120 -2.68 5.72 18.57
C GLU A 120 -1.33 5.04 18.88
N GLU A 121 -1.26 3.72 18.71
CA GLU A 121 -0.05 2.93 18.88
C GLU A 121 0.84 2.93 17.63
N GLY A 122 0.40 3.56 16.53
CA GLY A 122 1.12 3.53 15.25
C GLY A 122 0.89 2.25 14.44
N ILE A 123 -0.13 1.45 14.78
CA ILE A 123 -0.46 0.18 14.12
C ILE A 123 -1.51 0.43 13.04
N ALA A 124 -1.31 -0.15 11.86
CA ALA A 124 -2.32 -0.17 10.81
C ALA A 124 -3.48 -1.09 11.21
N VAL A 125 -4.70 -0.56 11.21
CA VAL A 125 -5.91 -1.26 11.62
C VAL A 125 -7.00 -1.13 10.55
N TYR A 126 -7.84 -2.16 10.45
CA TYR A 126 -9.12 -2.14 9.75
C TYR A 126 -10.23 -2.33 10.78
N ARG A 127 -11.17 -1.37 10.90
CA ARG A 127 -12.24 -1.44 11.92
C ARG A 127 -11.72 -1.72 13.34
N GLU A 128 -10.66 -1.02 13.76
CA GLU A 128 -9.95 -1.22 15.04
C GLU A 128 -9.22 -2.56 15.21
N LYS A 129 -9.22 -3.42 14.18
CA LYS A 129 -8.54 -4.71 14.20
C LYS A 129 -7.19 -4.61 13.48
N PRO A 130 -6.11 -5.14 14.07
CA PRO A 130 -4.77 -4.97 13.52
C PRO A 130 -4.60 -5.72 12.20
N LEU A 131 -3.97 -5.05 11.24
CA LEU A 131 -3.44 -5.71 10.04
C LEU A 131 -2.13 -6.40 10.40
N VAL A 132 -2.05 -7.68 10.04
CA VAL A 132 -0.90 -8.54 10.36
C VAL A 132 -0.37 -9.23 9.12
N VAL A 133 0.92 -9.52 9.15
CA VAL A 133 1.58 -10.37 8.16
C VAL A 133 1.77 -11.73 8.83
N SER A 134 0.88 -12.68 8.51
CA SER A 134 0.90 -14.06 9.02
C SER A 134 1.31 -14.15 10.50
N ALA A 135 2.35 -14.92 10.82
CA ALA A 135 2.89 -15.07 12.18
C ALA A 135 3.96 -14.02 12.56
N PHE A 136 4.37 -13.15 11.62
CA PHE A 136 5.51 -12.25 11.81
C PHE A 136 5.15 -10.99 12.61
N GLY A 137 3.89 -10.56 12.57
CA GLY A 137 3.39 -9.50 13.44
C GLY A 137 2.59 -8.42 12.73
N LYS A 138 2.52 -7.24 13.34
CA LYS A 138 1.62 -6.14 12.96
C LYS A 138 2.32 -5.14 12.04
N ILE A 139 1.56 -4.56 11.12
CA ILE A 139 2.03 -3.48 10.23
C ILE A 139 1.99 -2.14 10.96
N ARG A 140 3.01 -1.31 10.77
CA ARG A 140 3.18 -0.04 11.50
C ARG A 140 3.56 1.13 10.62
N SER A 141 3.15 2.32 11.04
CA SER A 141 3.71 3.59 10.54
C SER A 141 4.96 3.95 11.34
N SER A 142 5.80 4.86 10.83
CA SER A 142 7.07 5.21 11.49
C SER A 142 6.84 6.17 12.64
N THR A 143 6.14 7.28 12.37
CA THR A 143 5.84 8.32 13.36
C THR A 143 4.38 8.75 13.33
N LEU A 144 3.67 8.55 12.21
CA LEU A 144 2.26 8.92 12.12
C LEU A 144 1.38 8.01 12.99
N LYS A 145 0.45 8.64 13.69
CA LYS A 145 -0.52 8.01 14.58
C LYS A 145 -1.88 8.66 14.37
N SER A 146 -2.95 7.92 14.63
CA SER A 146 -4.33 8.43 14.52
C SER A 146 -4.60 9.09 13.16
N CYS A 147 -4.12 8.48 12.08
CA CYS A 147 -4.17 9.03 10.72
C CYS A 147 -4.78 8.04 9.72
N LYS A 148 -5.13 8.50 8.53
CA LYS A 148 -5.76 7.65 7.49
C LYS A 148 -4.71 6.79 6.79
N ILE A 149 -5.18 5.69 6.20
CA ILE A 149 -4.39 4.90 5.25
C ILE A 149 -4.92 5.16 3.84
N SER A 150 -4.01 5.41 2.91
CA SER A 150 -4.30 5.78 1.53
C SER A 150 -3.23 5.29 0.57
#